data_AF-A0A523W6B4-F1
#
_entry.id   AF-A0A523W6B4-F1
#
_cell.length_a   1.000
_cell.length_b   1.000
_cell.length_c   1.000
_cell.angle_alpha   90.00
_cell.angle_beta   90.00
_cell.angle_gamma   90.00
#
_symmetry.space_group_name_H-M   'P 1'
#
loop_
_entity.id
_entity.type
_entity.pdbx_description
1 polymer ?
#
loop_
_entity_poly.entity_id
_entity_poly.type
_entity_poly.pdbx_seq_one_letter_code
_entity_poly.pdbx_strand_id
1 'polypeptide(L)'
;DENRSPRPIISSTCPVVVRLIQRLFPSLCKHIIPIEPPREIAAKNLRQEISKEKNISEKEIGIIHITPCSAKMVSINHPETMEKSHLDGALSIREIYNNVMMKLRKEKRPLMLQTQTRISGIGIGWSIPGGEIRGLKYFNSVAVSGLYDTITILEDVESGKLKDIEYLECLICPDGCIGGPLTVENRFIAKSNILRLIRTFGGKKRVDINFVKKLYRENFFSFEHGVKPKPFAPLDKNRSRAIKKMKLKEKIIEKLPGIDCGVCGAPDCRTLAEDIVRGDAQLKDCIYLRTKKYKRKESYGKK
;
A
#
# COMPACT_ATOMS: atom_id res chain seq x y z
N ASP A 1 -13.68 24.92 -5.20
CA ASP A 1 -14.33 25.70 -6.26
C ASP A 1 -13.38 26.81 -6.61
N GLU A 2 -12.60 26.79 -7.70
CA GLU A 2 -12.91 26.46 -9.12
C GLU A 2 -12.07 25.32 -9.75
N ASN A 3 -11.28 24.57 -8.97
CA ASN A 3 -10.62 23.33 -9.41
C ASN A 3 -11.10 22.15 -8.55
N ARG A 4 -12.33 21.66 -8.75
CA ARG A 4 -12.78 20.47 -8.01
C ARG A 4 -11.92 19.28 -8.43
N SER A 5 -11.15 18.71 -7.51
CA SER A 5 -10.46 17.44 -7.72
C SER A 5 -11.48 16.42 -8.24
N PRO A 6 -11.11 15.60 -9.25
CA PRO A 6 -12.04 14.68 -9.85
C PRO A 6 -12.60 13.71 -8.80
N ARG A 7 -13.86 13.30 -8.99
CA ARG A 7 -14.61 12.47 -8.05
C ARG A 7 -14.77 11.04 -8.59
N PRO A 8 -14.74 10.02 -7.72
CA PRO A 8 -14.49 10.07 -6.27
C PRO A 8 -13.05 10.46 -5.93
N ILE A 9 -12.84 11.14 -4.79
CA ILE A 9 -11.50 11.30 -4.21
C ILE A 9 -11.05 9.95 -3.67
N ILE A 10 -9.82 9.54 -3.95
CA ILE A 10 -9.24 8.29 -3.47
C ILE A 10 -8.24 8.57 -2.34
N SER A 11 -8.33 7.80 -1.26
CA SER A 11 -7.37 7.88 -0.15
C SER A 11 -5.93 7.60 -0.57
N SER A 12 -4.97 8.32 0.01
CA SER A 12 -3.53 8.16 -0.22
C SER A 12 -2.86 7.23 0.81
N THR A 13 -3.58 6.73 1.81
CA THR A 13 -3.00 6.05 2.97
C THR A 13 -2.33 4.71 2.63
N CYS A 14 -2.92 3.92 1.73
CA CYS A 14 -2.37 2.63 1.32
C CYS A 14 -1.35 2.82 0.20
N PRO A 15 -0.03 2.64 0.44
CA PRO A 15 0.98 2.86 -0.59
C PRO A 15 0.86 1.88 -1.77
N VAL A 16 0.27 0.70 -1.54
CA VAL A 16 0.03 -0.27 -2.61
C VAL A 16 -1.07 0.23 -3.55
N VAL A 17 -2.14 0.84 -3.03
CA VAL A 17 -3.20 1.42 -3.86
C VAL A 17 -2.65 2.57 -4.71
N VAL A 18 -1.85 3.47 -4.11
CA VAL A 18 -1.20 4.56 -4.85
C VAL A 18 -0.39 4.01 -6.04
N ARG A 19 0.46 3.01 -5.79
CA ARG A 19 1.29 2.41 -6.85
C ARG A 19 0.49 1.61 -7.87
N LEU A 20 -0.58 0.95 -7.44
CA LEU A 20 -1.50 0.23 -8.31
C LEU A 20 -2.20 1.19 -9.27
N ILE A 21 -2.67 2.35 -8.77
CA ILE A 21 -3.23 3.43 -9.59
C ILE A 21 -2.18 3.94 -10.59
N GLN A 22 -0.96 4.24 -10.16
CA GLN A 22 0.10 4.72 -11.06
C GLN A 22 0.36 3.78 -12.24
N ARG A 23 0.22 2.47 -12.03
CA ARG A 23 0.60 1.41 -12.98
C ARG A 23 -0.55 0.98 -13.87
N LEU A 24 -1.71 0.72 -13.26
CA LEU A 24 -2.88 0.12 -13.92
C LEU A 24 -3.96 1.13 -14.28
N PHE A 25 -4.14 2.17 -13.46
CA PHE A 25 -5.13 3.23 -13.68
C PHE A 25 -4.50 4.63 -13.77
N PRO A 26 -3.53 4.88 -14.67
CA PRO A 26 -2.86 6.17 -14.83
C PRO A 26 -3.79 7.40 -14.83
N SER A 27 -4.98 7.27 -15.43
CA SER A 27 -6.01 8.30 -15.53
C SER A 27 -6.49 8.77 -14.13
N LEU A 28 -6.48 7.87 -13.15
CA LEU A 28 -6.97 8.09 -11.79
C LEU A 28 -5.93 8.71 -10.85
N CYS A 29 -4.69 8.97 -11.29
CA CYS A 29 -3.67 9.60 -10.41
C CYS A 29 -4.15 10.95 -9.85
N LYS A 30 -4.97 11.71 -10.60
CA LYS A 30 -5.54 12.99 -10.16
C LYS A 30 -6.68 12.86 -9.14
N HIS A 31 -7.22 11.65 -8.95
CA HIS A 31 -8.25 11.37 -7.94
C HIS A 31 -7.63 11.16 -6.54
N ILE A 32 -6.34 10.85 -6.45
CA ILE A 32 -5.67 10.65 -5.16
C ILE A 32 -5.65 11.96 -4.38
N ILE A 33 -6.12 11.93 -3.14
CA ILE A 33 -6.11 13.09 -2.26
C ILE A 33 -4.67 13.60 -2.07
N PRO A 34 -4.40 14.91 -2.26
CA PRO A 34 -3.05 15.47 -2.15
C PRO A 34 -2.64 15.70 -0.68
N ILE A 35 -2.96 14.76 0.21
CA ILE A 35 -2.65 14.79 1.63
C ILE A 35 -1.69 13.65 1.95
N GLU A 36 -0.58 13.98 2.61
CA GLU A 36 0.43 13.03 3.07
C GLU A 36 -0.19 11.93 3.96
N PRO A 37 0.29 10.67 3.86
CA PRO A 37 -0.17 9.62 4.74
C PRO A 37 0.08 9.99 6.22
N PRO A 38 -0.79 9.57 7.17
CA PRO A 38 -0.68 9.96 8.57
C PRO A 38 0.69 9.71 9.23
N ARG A 39 1.41 8.69 8.75
CA ARG A 39 2.77 8.36 9.20
C ARG A 39 3.80 9.45 8.87
N GLU A 40 3.68 10.12 7.72
CA GLU A 40 4.56 11.21 7.31
C GLU A 40 4.23 12.47 8.11
N ILE A 41 2.93 12.80 8.22
CA ILE A 41 2.43 13.93 9.02
C ILE A 41 2.88 13.80 10.48
N ALA A 42 2.74 12.61 11.06
CA ALA A 42 3.18 12.34 12.43
C ALA A 42 4.70 12.51 12.58
N ALA A 43 5.50 12.00 11.63
CA ALA A 43 6.95 12.15 11.67
C ALA A 43 7.39 13.60 11.55
N LYS A 44 6.79 14.37 10.64
CA LYS A 44 7.04 15.80 10.45
C LYS A 44 6.76 16.60 11.72
N ASN A 45 5.61 16.34 12.36
CA ASN A 45 5.27 16.98 13.64
C ASN A 45 6.22 16.55 14.77
N LEU A 46 6.54 15.26 14.90
CA LEU A 46 7.45 14.76 15.93
C LEU A 46 8.87 15.34 15.82
N ARG A 47 9.40 15.51 14.60
CA ARG A 47 10.71 16.16 14.42
C ARG A 47 10.70 17.58 14.95
N GLN A 48 9.70 18.37 14.57
CA GLN A 48 9.58 19.77 14.98
C GLN A 48 9.39 19.91 16.50
N GLU A 49 8.55 19.04 17.10
CA GLU A 49 8.30 19.07 18.54
C GLU A 49 9.55 18.67 19.33
N ILE A 50 10.20 17.55 18.99
CA ILE A 50 11.38 17.06 19.71
C ILE A 50 12.58 17.97 19.50
N SER A 51 12.78 18.50 18.29
CA SER A 51 13.88 19.44 18.00
C SER A 51 13.79 20.69 18.87
N LYS A 52 12.57 21.25 19.04
CA LYS A 52 12.33 22.40 19.92
C LYS A 52 12.46 22.05 21.39
N GLU A 53 11.86 20.94 21.83
CA GLU A 53 11.87 20.53 23.24
C GLU A 53 13.28 20.20 23.74
N LYS A 54 14.08 19.52 22.92
CA LYS A 54 15.42 19.06 23.30
C LYS A 54 16.54 19.96 22.80
N ASN A 55 16.23 21.02 22.05
CA ASN A 55 17.19 21.93 21.43
C ASN A 55 18.27 21.18 20.62
N ILE A 56 17.86 20.19 19.83
CA ILE A 56 18.71 19.40 18.94
C ILE A 56 18.30 19.60 17.49
N SER A 57 19.21 19.37 16.55
CA SER A 57 18.91 19.44 15.13
C SER A 57 17.92 18.34 14.73
N GLU A 58 16.98 18.64 13.83
CA GLU A 58 16.05 17.62 13.30
C GLU A 58 16.77 16.43 12.66
N LYS A 59 18.01 16.63 12.18
CA LYS A 59 18.86 15.58 11.58
C LYS A 59 19.41 14.59 12.61
N GLU A 60 19.44 14.95 13.89
CA GLU A 60 19.87 14.08 14.99
C GLU A 60 18.75 13.18 15.51
N ILE A 61 17.52 13.40 15.03
CA ILE A 61 16.32 12.65 15.45
C ILE A 61 16.13 11.47 14.50
N GLY A 62 16.18 10.25 15.05
CA GLY A 62 15.81 9.02 14.35
C GLY A 62 14.34 8.65 14.56
N ILE A 63 13.55 8.55 13.50
CA ILE A 63 12.14 8.14 13.52
C ILE A 63 11.96 6.82 12.78
N ILE A 64 11.60 5.77 13.54
CA ILE A 64 11.37 4.42 13.02
C ILE A 64 9.90 4.03 13.15
N HIS A 65 9.27 3.66 12.02
CA HIS A 65 7.87 3.24 12.01
C HIS A 65 7.71 1.73 12.21
N ILE A 66 7.01 1.33 13.26
CA ILE A 66 6.61 -0.07 13.46
C ILE A 66 5.39 -0.35 12.56
N THR A 67 5.57 -1.22 11.57
CA THR A 67 4.62 -1.37 10.45
C THR A 67 4.03 -2.78 10.33
N PRO A 68 2.73 -2.89 9.99
CA PRO A 68 2.11 -4.15 9.57
C PRO A 68 2.32 -4.48 8.08
N CYS A 69 3.00 -3.61 7.34
CA CYS A 69 3.04 -3.65 5.88
C CYS A 69 4.45 -3.41 5.34
N SER A 70 4.93 -4.33 4.49
CA SER A 70 6.21 -4.20 3.78
C SER A 70 6.18 -3.03 2.78
N ALA A 71 5.04 -2.77 2.13
CA ALA A 71 4.93 -1.66 1.19
C ALA A 71 5.13 -0.28 1.86
N LYS A 72 4.86 -0.15 3.16
CA LYS A 72 5.21 1.08 3.90
C LYS A 72 6.72 1.26 4.02
N MET A 73 7.47 0.18 4.23
CA MET A 73 8.94 0.22 4.22
C MET A 73 9.46 0.71 2.87
N VAL A 74 8.91 0.18 1.77
CA VAL A 74 9.30 0.61 0.43
C VAL A 74 8.88 2.07 0.15
N SER A 75 7.72 2.52 0.65
CA SER A 75 7.29 3.92 0.49
C SER A 75 8.07 4.90 1.36
N ILE A 76 8.73 4.45 2.43
CA ILE A 76 9.64 5.28 3.24
C ILE A 76 10.97 5.43 2.50
N ASN A 77 11.50 4.35 1.93
CA ASN A 77 12.77 4.40 1.18
C ASN A 77 12.62 5.07 -0.19
N HIS A 78 11.46 4.90 -0.83
CA HIS A 78 11.15 5.41 -2.16
C HIS A 78 9.74 6.03 -2.17
N PRO A 79 9.57 7.22 -1.57
CA PRO A 79 8.30 7.93 -1.55
C PRO A 79 7.84 8.34 -2.95
N GLU A 80 6.51 8.44 -3.13
CA GLU A 80 5.89 8.81 -4.41
C GLU A 80 5.48 10.29 -4.49
N THR A 81 5.49 10.99 -3.36
CA THR A 81 4.85 12.31 -3.17
C THR A 81 5.80 13.36 -2.57
N MET A 82 7.05 13.00 -2.35
CA MET A 82 8.13 13.81 -1.78
C MET A 82 9.48 13.23 -2.20
N GLU A 83 10.55 14.03 -2.11
CA GLU A 83 11.91 13.56 -2.43
C GLU A 83 12.43 12.57 -1.37
N LYS A 84 12.23 12.90 -0.09
CA LYS A 84 12.69 12.08 1.04
C LYS A 84 11.62 12.01 2.12
N SER A 85 11.36 10.79 2.59
CA SER A 85 10.47 10.50 3.71
C SER A 85 10.89 11.26 4.98
N HIS A 86 9.91 11.73 5.76
CA HIS A 86 10.17 12.30 7.08
C HIS A 86 10.55 11.22 8.11
N LEU A 87 10.39 9.94 7.79
CA LEU A 87 10.84 8.79 8.57
C LEU A 87 12.19 8.28 8.10
N ASP A 88 13.03 7.81 9.03
CA ASP A 88 14.36 7.25 8.75
C ASP A 88 14.34 5.74 8.53
N GLY A 89 13.23 5.07 8.86
CA GLY A 89 13.12 3.65 8.64
C GLY A 89 11.81 3.05 9.14
N ALA A 90 11.71 1.74 9.01
CA ALA A 90 10.57 0.97 9.49
C ALA A 90 11.00 -0.41 9.97
N LEU A 91 10.28 -0.93 10.96
CA LEU A 91 10.46 -2.26 11.54
C LEU A 91 9.17 -3.05 11.44
N SER A 92 9.28 -4.33 11.09
CA SER A 92 8.13 -5.22 11.05
C SER A 92 7.59 -5.47 12.45
N ILE A 93 6.27 -5.43 12.62
CA ILE A 93 5.64 -5.88 13.89
C ILE A 93 6.10 -7.31 14.22
N ARG A 94 6.08 -8.21 13.23
CA ARG A 94 6.48 -9.61 13.39
C ARG A 94 7.92 -9.79 13.86
N GLU A 95 8.85 -8.94 13.42
CA GLU A 95 10.27 -9.03 13.81
C GLU A 95 10.47 -8.71 15.29
N ILE A 96 9.77 -7.70 15.81
CA ILE A 96 9.97 -7.23 17.19
C ILE A 96 8.99 -7.89 18.18
N TYR A 97 7.93 -8.55 17.71
CA TYR A 97 6.81 -9.01 18.53
C TYR A 97 7.24 -9.82 19.75
N ASN A 98 8.03 -10.90 19.56
CA ASN A 98 8.41 -11.79 20.66
C ASN A 98 9.25 -11.06 21.71
N ASN A 99 10.20 -10.23 21.27
CA ASN A 99 11.07 -9.45 22.16
C ASN A 99 10.28 -8.44 22.98
N VAL A 100 9.32 -7.75 22.36
CA VAL A 100 8.43 -6.80 23.03
C VAL A 100 7.52 -7.53 24.02
N MET A 101 6.86 -8.61 23.59
CA MET A 101 5.94 -9.37 24.44
C MET A 101 6.62 -10.00 25.66
N MET A 102 7.84 -10.51 25.50
CA MET A 102 8.62 -11.06 26.61
C MET A 102 8.93 -10.00 27.68
N LYS A 103 9.25 -8.77 27.26
CA LYS A 103 9.47 -7.65 28.19
C LYS A 103 8.18 -7.18 28.85
N LEU A 104 7.10 -7.04 28.06
CA LEU A 104 5.79 -6.62 28.58
C LEU A 104 5.21 -7.58 29.61
N ARG A 105 5.39 -8.90 29.44
CA ARG A 105 4.93 -9.90 30.43
C ARG A 105 5.62 -9.78 31.79
N LYS A 106 6.85 -9.26 31.81
CA LYS A 106 7.61 -9.03 33.05
C LYS A 106 7.17 -7.76 33.77
N GLU A 107 6.46 -6.86 33.07
CA GLU A 107 5.98 -5.62 33.63
C GLU A 107 4.62 -5.77 34.32
N LYS A 108 4.56 -5.33 35.59
CA LYS A 108 3.36 -5.44 36.44
C LYS A 108 2.47 -4.19 36.41
N ARG A 109 2.88 -3.13 35.70
CA ARG A 109 2.14 -1.85 35.68
C ARG A 109 1.02 -1.85 34.64
N PRO A 110 -0.18 -1.35 34.95
CA PRO A 110 -1.22 -1.11 33.96
C PRO A 110 -0.80 0.02 33.01
N LEU A 111 -0.32 -0.34 31.82
CA LEU A 111 0.22 0.57 30.80
C LEU A 111 -0.83 1.48 30.11
N MET A 112 -2.11 1.29 30.39
CA MET A 112 -3.21 1.88 29.60
C MET A 112 -3.61 3.31 30.01
N LEU A 113 -3.27 3.79 31.21
CA LEU A 113 -3.87 5.03 31.74
C LEU A 113 -3.38 6.31 31.05
N GLN A 114 -2.12 6.36 30.61
CA GLN A 114 -1.53 7.57 30.02
C GLN A 114 -1.85 7.78 28.53
N THR A 115 -2.23 6.72 27.81
CA THR A 115 -2.48 6.79 26.36
C THR A 115 -3.90 7.26 26.02
N GLN A 116 -4.81 7.23 27.01
CA GLN A 116 -6.20 7.64 26.84
C GLN A 116 -6.39 9.14 26.63
N THR A 117 -5.41 10.01 26.81
CA THR A 117 -5.59 11.45 26.54
C THR A 117 -5.26 11.85 25.11
N ARG A 118 -4.38 11.08 24.43
CA ARG A 118 -3.84 11.42 23.11
C ARG A 118 -4.42 10.61 21.94
N ILE A 119 -5.00 9.45 22.20
CA ILE A 119 -5.52 8.53 21.17
C ILE A 119 -7.04 8.59 21.15
N SER A 120 -7.71 8.52 20.00
CA SER A 120 -9.17 8.40 19.90
C SER A 120 -9.60 7.10 19.23
N GLY A 121 -10.84 6.66 19.46
CA GLY A 121 -11.41 5.53 18.73
C GLY A 121 -11.49 5.77 17.22
N ILE A 122 -11.61 7.03 16.77
CA ILE A 122 -11.46 7.39 15.35
C ILE A 122 -10.06 7.02 14.86
N GLY A 123 -9.00 7.44 15.55
CA GLY A 123 -7.62 7.16 15.15
C GLY A 123 -7.29 5.65 15.16
N ILE A 124 -7.78 4.91 16.16
CA ILE A 124 -7.64 3.44 16.22
C ILE A 124 -8.38 2.79 15.04
N GLY A 125 -9.52 3.36 14.63
CA GLY A 125 -10.35 2.88 13.53
C GLY A 125 -9.63 2.78 12.19
N TRP A 126 -8.65 3.64 11.90
CA TRP A 126 -7.87 3.63 10.65
C TRP A 126 -7.12 2.32 10.37
N SER A 127 -7.03 1.43 11.36
CA SER A 127 -6.43 0.11 11.20
C SER A 127 -7.32 -0.88 10.42
N ILE A 128 -8.63 -0.61 10.31
CA ILE A 128 -9.63 -1.43 9.62
C ILE A 128 -10.32 -0.63 8.50
N PRO A 129 -10.96 -1.30 7.51
CA PRO A 129 -11.65 -0.64 6.42
C PRO A 129 -12.84 0.17 6.92
N GLY A 130 -13.04 1.34 6.33
CA GLY A 130 -14.04 2.33 6.76
C GLY A 130 -13.60 3.13 7.98
N GLY A 131 -12.36 2.91 8.45
CA GLY A 131 -11.78 3.63 9.58
C GLY A 131 -11.59 5.11 9.29
N GLU A 132 -11.14 5.42 8.07
CA GLU A 132 -10.93 6.78 7.61
C GLU A 132 -12.28 7.49 7.45
N ILE A 133 -13.21 6.80 6.79
CA ILE A 133 -14.58 7.28 6.54
C ILE A 133 -15.34 7.62 7.82
N ARG A 134 -15.20 6.84 8.90
CA ARG A 134 -15.84 7.13 10.20
C ARG A 134 -15.45 8.51 10.76
N GLY A 135 -14.29 9.04 10.38
CA GLY A 135 -13.84 10.38 10.78
C GLY A 135 -14.44 11.52 9.94
N LEU A 136 -14.93 11.19 8.74
CA LEU A 136 -15.58 12.11 7.81
C LEU A 136 -17.05 12.30 8.20
N LYS A 137 -17.54 13.54 8.13
CA LYS A 137 -18.95 13.85 8.36
C LYS A 137 -19.56 14.26 7.02
N TYR A 138 -20.69 13.66 6.65
CA TYR A 138 -21.52 14.04 5.50
C TYR A 138 -20.84 13.90 4.12
N PHE A 139 -20.33 12.71 3.80
CA PHE A 139 -19.86 12.37 2.46
C PHE A 139 -20.48 11.07 2.01
N ASN A 140 -20.89 10.98 0.73
CA ASN A 140 -21.21 9.69 0.14
C ASN A 140 -19.90 8.93 -0.11
N SER A 141 -19.58 7.97 0.74
CA SER A 141 -18.24 7.37 0.79
C SER A 141 -18.29 5.85 0.86
N VAL A 142 -17.34 5.21 0.17
CA VAL A 142 -17.22 3.75 0.09
C VAL A 142 -15.86 3.31 0.62
N ALA A 143 -15.85 2.26 1.43
CA ALA A 143 -14.63 1.57 1.82
C ALA A 143 -14.55 0.20 1.16
N VAL A 144 -13.41 -0.10 0.56
CA VAL A 144 -13.10 -1.37 -0.08
C VAL A 144 -11.80 -1.91 0.48
N SER A 145 -11.75 -3.22 0.76
CA SER A 145 -10.53 -3.87 1.19
C SER A 145 -10.33 -5.22 0.50
N GLY A 146 -9.13 -5.47 0.00
CA GLY A 146 -8.79 -6.65 -0.78
C GLY A 146 -8.31 -6.26 -2.18
N LEU A 147 -7.31 -6.98 -2.70
CA LEU A 147 -6.69 -6.68 -3.99
C LEU A 147 -7.70 -6.68 -5.14
N TYR A 148 -8.46 -7.77 -5.29
CA TYR A 148 -9.41 -7.92 -6.39
C TYR A 148 -10.54 -6.90 -6.31
N ASP A 149 -11.16 -6.74 -5.14
CA ASP A 149 -12.24 -5.76 -4.96
C ASP A 149 -11.75 -4.33 -5.20
N THR A 150 -10.50 -4.02 -4.80
CA THR A 150 -9.87 -2.72 -5.09
C THR A 150 -9.66 -2.51 -6.58
N ILE A 151 -9.27 -3.54 -7.34
CA ILE A 151 -9.13 -3.44 -8.79
C ILE A 151 -10.50 -3.20 -9.42
N THR A 152 -11.51 -4.02 -9.07
CA THR A 152 -12.87 -3.91 -9.60
C THR A 152 -13.47 -2.51 -9.36
N ILE A 153 -13.36 -1.98 -8.14
CA ILE A 153 -13.92 -0.66 -7.85
C ILE A 153 -13.18 0.45 -8.59
N LEU A 154 -11.87 0.32 -8.83
CA LEU A 154 -11.10 1.29 -9.61
C LEU A 154 -11.46 1.23 -11.11
N GLU A 155 -11.76 0.06 -11.66
CA GLU A 155 -12.31 -0.08 -13.02
C GLU A 155 -13.68 0.61 -13.14
N ASP A 156 -14.53 0.49 -12.12
CA ASP A 156 -15.81 1.19 -12.06
C ASP A 156 -15.65 2.71 -11.96
N VAL A 157 -14.61 3.19 -11.26
CA VAL A 157 -14.25 4.62 -11.24
C VAL A 157 -13.77 5.07 -12.62
N GLU A 158 -12.83 4.36 -13.25
CA GLU A 158 -12.27 4.74 -14.55
C GLU A 158 -13.32 4.73 -15.67
N SER A 159 -14.26 3.79 -15.62
CA SER A 159 -15.40 3.72 -16.55
C SER A 159 -16.51 4.74 -16.26
N GLY A 160 -16.38 5.53 -15.18
CA GLY A 160 -17.32 6.59 -14.83
C GLY A 160 -18.64 6.12 -14.25
N LYS A 161 -18.72 4.90 -13.67
CA LYS A 161 -19.93 4.36 -13.05
C LYS A 161 -20.21 4.96 -11.66
N LEU A 162 -19.18 5.39 -10.94
CA LEU A 162 -19.29 5.84 -9.53
C LEU A 162 -19.36 7.37 -9.39
N LYS A 163 -20.28 8.02 -10.10
CA LYS A 163 -20.39 9.50 -10.13
C LYS A 163 -20.89 10.11 -8.81
N ASP A 164 -21.72 9.38 -8.07
CA ASP A 164 -22.32 9.88 -6.82
C ASP A 164 -21.43 9.63 -5.60
N ILE A 165 -20.32 8.89 -5.75
CA ILE A 165 -19.37 8.64 -4.67
C ILE A 165 -18.39 9.82 -4.58
N GLU A 166 -18.26 10.39 -3.40
CA GLU A 166 -17.38 11.54 -3.14
C GLU A 166 -16.01 11.10 -2.64
N TYR A 167 -15.95 10.04 -1.83
CA TYR A 167 -14.72 9.56 -1.20
C TYR A 167 -14.62 8.03 -1.25
N LEU A 168 -13.46 7.53 -1.64
CA LEU A 168 -13.16 6.11 -1.77
C LEU A 168 -11.94 5.75 -0.92
N GLU A 169 -12.17 4.96 0.13
CA GLU A 169 -11.13 4.37 0.96
C GLU A 169 -10.79 2.98 0.41
N CYS A 170 -9.64 2.84 -0.23
CA CYS A 170 -9.16 1.54 -0.75
C CYS A 170 -7.98 1.02 0.06
N LEU A 171 -8.05 -0.25 0.48
CA LEU A 171 -6.98 -0.96 1.18
C LEU A 171 -6.71 -2.30 0.49
N ILE A 172 -5.44 -2.67 0.25
CA ILE A 172 -5.14 -3.93 -0.45
C ILE A 172 -5.28 -5.18 0.42
N CYS A 173 -4.97 -5.07 1.71
CA CYS A 173 -5.07 -6.21 2.61
C CYS A 173 -6.53 -6.47 3.01
N PRO A 174 -7.00 -7.72 3.03
CA PRO A 174 -8.31 -8.07 3.59
C PRO A 174 -8.41 -7.61 5.04
N ASP A 175 -9.55 -7.06 5.43
CA ASP A 175 -9.76 -6.45 6.75
C ASP A 175 -8.80 -5.28 7.07
N GLY A 176 -8.18 -4.67 6.06
CA GLY A 176 -7.35 -3.48 6.20
C GLY A 176 -5.95 -3.75 6.75
N CYS A 177 -5.34 -2.76 7.39
CA CYS A 177 -3.95 -2.84 7.84
C CYS A 177 -3.70 -3.95 8.88
N ILE A 178 -4.71 -4.35 9.65
CA ILE A 178 -4.60 -5.49 10.58
C ILE A 178 -4.40 -6.84 9.88
N GLY A 179 -4.86 -6.97 8.64
CA GLY A 179 -4.59 -8.12 7.77
C GLY A 179 -3.28 -8.01 7.01
N GLY A 180 -2.42 -7.04 7.36
CA GLY A 180 -1.13 -6.83 6.73
C GLY A 180 -0.18 -8.02 6.91
N PRO A 181 0.73 -8.28 5.95
CA PRO A 181 1.58 -9.48 5.96
C PRO A 181 2.63 -9.51 7.08
N LEU A 182 2.86 -8.38 7.76
CA LEU A 182 3.83 -8.26 8.85
C LEU A 182 3.17 -8.28 10.24
N THR A 183 1.88 -8.58 10.34
CA THR A 183 1.20 -8.82 11.62
C THR A 183 1.45 -10.26 12.11
N VAL A 184 1.11 -10.51 13.37
CA VAL A 184 1.30 -11.83 14.04
C VAL A 184 -0.03 -12.45 14.44
N GLU A 185 -0.98 -11.64 14.88
CA GLU A 185 -2.29 -12.08 15.33
C GLU A 185 -3.19 -12.48 14.15
N ASN A 186 -4.10 -13.42 14.39
CA ASN A 186 -5.15 -13.74 13.43
C ASN A 186 -5.99 -12.48 13.11
N ARG A 187 -6.19 -12.18 11.82
CA ARG A 187 -6.85 -10.93 11.39
C ARG A 187 -8.27 -10.75 11.98
N PHE A 188 -9.03 -11.84 12.16
CA PHE A 188 -10.39 -11.77 12.70
C PHE A 188 -10.38 -11.45 14.21
N ILE A 189 -9.44 -12.04 14.94
CA ILE A 189 -9.21 -11.74 16.36
C ILE A 189 -8.70 -10.31 16.54
N ALA A 190 -7.74 -9.90 15.71
CA ALA A 190 -7.24 -8.52 15.68
C ALA A 190 -8.39 -7.52 15.41
N LYS A 191 -9.27 -7.81 14.45
CA LYS A 191 -10.46 -6.98 14.14
C LYS A 191 -11.38 -6.86 15.35
N SER A 192 -11.70 -7.97 16.00
CA SER A 192 -12.53 -7.97 17.22
C SER A 192 -11.91 -7.11 18.33
N ASN A 193 -10.60 -7.25 18.55
CA ASN A 193 -9.86 -6.44 19.52
C ASN A 193 -9.87 -4.94 19.18
N ILE A 194 -9.64 -4.59 17.91
CA ILE A 194 -9.70 -3.20 17.45
C ILE A 194 -11.10 -2.62 17.66
N LEU A 195 -12.17 -3.35 17.30
CA LEU A 195 -13.55 -2.89 17.53
C LEU A 195 -13.87 -2.66 19.00
N ARG A 196 -13.32 -3.50 19.90
CA ARG A 196 -13.41 -3.27 21.35
C ARG A 196 -12.67 -1.98 21.75
N LEU A 197 -11.44 -1.77 21.27
CA LEU A 197 -10.68 -0.55 21.56
C LEU A 197 -11.36 0.71 21.02
N ILE A 198 -11.93 0.67 19.81
CA ILE A 198 -12.70 1.80 19.26
C ILE A 198 -13.84 2.19 20.20
N ARG A 199 -14.58 1.20 20.75
CA ARG A 199 -15.65 1.45 21.73
C ARG A 199 -15.11 2.02 23.04
N THR A 200 -14.00 1.48 23.55
CA THR A 200 -13.38 1.95 24.80
C THR A 200 -12.86 3.39 24.70
N PHE A 201 -12.22 3.75 23.59
CA PHE A 201 -11.63 5.09 23.41
C PHE A 201 -12.62 6.12 22.85
N GLY A 202 -13.78 5.67 22.35
CA GLY A 202 -14.89 6.50 21.91
C GLY A 202 -14.64 7.29 20.62
N GLY A 203 -15.71 7.86 20.07
CA GLY A 203 -15.70 8.60 18.79
C GLY A 203 -15.40 10.10 18.91
N LYS A 204 -15.01 10.62 20.08
CA LYS A 204 -14.72 12.05 20.24
C LYS A 204 -13.39 12.38 19.56
N LYS A 205 -13.38 13.43 18.72
CA LYS A 205 -12.15 14.00 18.17
C LYS A 205 -11.33 14.58 19.32
N ARG A 206 -10.06 14.20 19.41
CA ARG A 206 -9.11 14.65 20.44
C ARG A 206 -8.02 15.53 19.83
N VAL A 207 -8.44 16.47 18.99
CA VAL A 207 -7.56 17.41 18.28
C VAL A 207 -8.16 18.82 18.36
N ASP A 208 -7.31 19.83 18.51
CA ASP A 208 -7.71 21.22 18.38
C ASP A 208 -7.97 21.55 16.91
N ILE A 209 -9.23 21.85 16.58
CA ILE A 209 -9.67 22.17 15.22
C ILE A 209 -9.01 23.45 14.71
N ASN A 210 -8.77 24.44 15.58
CA ASN A 210 -8.16 25.71 15.17
C ASN A 210 -6.69 25.50 14.78
N PHE A 211 -5.97 24.73 15.58
CA PHE A 211 -4.61 24.30 15.26
C PHE A 211 -4.54 23.54 13.94
N VAL A 212 -5.42 22.55 13.73
CA VAL A 212 -5.45 21.78 12.47
C VAL A 212 -5.78 22.68 11.27
N LYS A 213 -6.74 23.62 11.42
CA LYS A 213 -7.06 24.58 10.36
C LYS A 213 -5.88 25.50 10.03
N LYS A 214 -5.10 25.92 11.02
CA LYS A 214 -3.87 26.70 10.80
C LYS A 214 -2.87 25.89 9.96
N LEU A 215 -2.55 24.67 10.39
CA LEU A 215 -1.64 23.79 9.65
C LEU A 215 -2.12 23.50 8.22
N TYR A 216 -3.42 23.35 8.02
CA TYR A 216 -3.99 23.15 6.69
C TYR A 216 -3.75 24.36 5.77
N ARG A 217 -3.92 25.60 6.27
CA ARG A 217 -3.62 26.83 5.50
C ARG A 217 -2.14 26.99 5.19
N GLU A 218 -1.28 26.47 6.06
CA GLU A 218 0.18 26.45 5.89
C GLU A 218 0.66 25.31 4.97
N ASN A 219 -0.26 24.59 4.31
CA ASN A 219 0.04 23.42 3.47
C ASN A 219 0.83 22.32 4.19
N PHE A 220 0.71 22.25 5.53
CA PHE A 220 1.51 21.32 6.34
C PHE A 220 1.26 19.85 5.97
N PHE A 221 0.03 19.51 5.60
CA PHE A 221 -0.40 18.15 5.26
C PHE A 221 -0.26 17.80 3.77
N SER A 222 0.09 18.77 2.92
CA SER A 222 0.08 18.61 1.48
C SER A 222 1.28 17.80 0.99
N PHE A 223 1.13 17.07 -0.10
CA PHE A 223 2.27 16.49 -0.82
C PHE A 223 3.24 17.59 -1.28
N GLU A 224 4.53 17.26 -1.34
CA GLU A 224 5.54 18.09 -2.03
C GLU A 224 5.27 18.13 -3.54
N HIS A 225 4.94 16.98 -4.12
CA HIS A 225 4.49 16.86 -5.51
C HIS A 225 3.39 15.81 -5.68
N GLY A 226 2.48 16.05 -6.64
CA GLY A 226 1.39 15.12 -6.96
C GLY A 226 1.87 13.75 -7.45
N VAL A 227 1.01 12.74 -7.28
CA VAL A 227 1.27 11.38 -7.78
C VAL A 227 1.29 11.38 -9.30
N LYS A 228 2.38 10.88 -9.89
CA LYS A 228 2.55 10.82 -11.36
C LYS A 228 2.26 9.42 -11.89
N PRO A 229 1.61 9.30 -13.07
CA PRO A 229 1.49 8.03 -13.78
C PRO A 229 2.84 7.34 -14.00
N LYS A 230 2.88 6.02 -13.82
CA LYS A 230 4.04 5.16 -14.10
C LYS A 230 3.57 3.89 -14.85
N PRO A 231 2.92 4.00 -16.01
CA PRO A 231 2.41 2.83 -16.73
C PRO A 231 3.54 1.84 -17.06
N PHE A 232 3.19 0.57 -17.30
CA PHE A 232 4.14 -0.41 -17.79
C PHE A 232 4.73 0.03 -19.15
N ALA A 233 6.02 -0.21 -19.34
CA ALA A 233 6.65 0.09 -20.61
C ALA A 233 6.02 -0.77 -21.72
N PRO A 234 5.73 -0.22 -22.90
CA PRO A 234 5.21 -1.02 -24.01
C PRO A 234 6.22 -2.10 -24.41
N LEU A 235 5.75 -3.18 -25.04
CA LEU A 235 6.62 -4.26 -25.55
C LEU A 235 7.60 -3.76 -26.63
N ASP A 236 7.23 -2.70 -27.34
CA ASP A 236 8.07 -2.01 -28.31
C ASP A 236 7.63 -0.54 -28.43
N LYS A 237 8.57 0.37 -28.76
CA LYS A 237 8.24 1.76 -29.06
C LYS A 237 7.44 1.89 -30.36
N ASN A 238 7.68 0.99 -31.32
CA ASN A 238 6.93 0.95 -32.58
C ASN A 238 5.66 0.11 -32.42
N ARG A 239 4.49 0.71 -32.66
CA ARG A 239 3.17 0.04 -32.51
C ARG A 239 3.07 -1.28 -33.28
N SER A 240 3.50 -1.30 -34.54
CA SER A 240 3.44 -2.51 -35.39
C SER A 240 4.32 -3.63 -34.84
N ARG A 241 5.51 -3.30 -34.31
CA ARG A 241 6.37 -4.28 -33.64
C ARG A 241 5.79 -4.74 -32.31
N ALA A 242 5.18 -3.83 -31.54
CA ALA A 242 4.51 -4.17 -30.28
C ALA A 242 3.37 -5.17 -30.50
N ILE A 243 2.55 -4.99 -31.54
CA ILE A 243 1.48 -5.94 -31.90
C ILE A 243 2.06 -7.31 -32.29
N LYS A 244 3.14 -7.34 -33.08
CA LYS A 244 3.85 -8.60 -33.42
C LYS A 244 4.37 -9.30 -32.17
N LYS A 245 4.97 -8.55 -31.25
CA LYS A 245 5.45 -9.04 -29.95
C LYS A 245 4.31 -9.56 -29.07
N MET A 246 3.16 -8.89 -29.01
CA MET A 246 1.97 -9.40 -28.31
C MET A 246 1.52 -10.75 -28.87
N LYS A 247 1.41 -10.89 -30.20
CA LYS A 247 1.06 -12.17 -30.84
C LYS A 247 2.08 -13.27 -30.54
N LEU A 248 3.36 -12.93 -30.47
CA LEU A 248 4.41 -13.88 -30.09
C LEU A 248 4.28 -14.30 -28.62
N LYS A 249 3.94 -13.36 -27.73
CA LYS A 249 3.71 -13.62 -26.31
C LYS A 249 2.62 -14.68 -26.12
N GLU A 250 1.47 -14.52 -26.76
CA GLU A 250 0.37 -15.50 -26.70
C GLU A 250 0.83 -16.91 -27.14
N LYS A 251 1.56 -16.99 -28.26
CA LYS A 251 2.15 -18.27 -28.73
C LYS A 251 3.15 -18.90 -27.76
N ILE A 252 3.81 -18.10 -26.93
CA ILE A 252 4.75 -18.60 -25.91
C ILE A 252 3.96 -19.07 -24.68
N ILE A 253 2.92 -18.34 -24.27
CA ILE A 253 2.04 -18.71 -23.16
C ILE A 253 1.46 -20.11 -23.39
N GLU A 254 0.97 -20.41 -24.60
CA GLU A 254 0.46 -21.74 -24.98
C GLU A 254 1.47 -22.88 -24.81
N LYS A 255 2.78 -22.57 -24.86
CA LYS A 255 3.85 -23.56 -24.68
C LYS A 255 4.26 -23.73 -23.22
N LEU A 256 3.94 -22.76 -22.37
CA LEU A 256 4.30 -22.79 -20.97
C LEU A 256 3.28 -23.61 -20.14
N PRO A 257 3.64 -24.08 -18.95
CA PRO A 257 2.74 -24.89 -18.13
C PRO A 257 1.47 -24.19 -17.66
N GLY A 258 1.42 -22.84 -17.70
CA GLY A 258 0.27 -22.06 -17.25
C GLY A 258 0.08 -22.06 -15.73
N ILE A 259 1.16 -22.19 -14.94
CA ILE A 259 1.13 -22.22 -13.48
C ILE A 259 1.97 -21.07 -12.88
N ASP A 260 1.58 -20.62 -11.68
CA ASP A 260 2.17 -19.47 -10.98
C ASP A 260 3.21 -19.92 -9.95
N CYS A 261 4.22 -20.66 -10.43
CA CYS A 261 5.19 -21.34 -9.55
C CYS A 261 6.37 -20.46 -9.10
N GLY A 262 6.67 -19.35 -9.78
CA GLY A 262 7.80 -18.47 -9.44
C GLY A 262 9.22 -19.02 -9.69
N VAL A 263 9.37 -20.30 -10.06
CA VAL A 263 10.67 -21.02 -10.03
C VAL A 263 11.74 -20.43 -10.96
N CYS A 264 11.33 -19.81 -12.06
CA CYS A 264 12.24 -19.20 -13.05
C CYS A 264 12.55 -17.72 -12.77
N GLY A 265 12.07 -17.17 -11.64
CA GLY A 265 12.19 -15.74 -11.32
C GLY A 265 11.01 -14.89 -11.78
N ALA A 266 10.25 -15.33 -12.78
CA ALA A 266 8.97 -14.71 -13.15
C ALA A 266 7.83 -15.26 -12.27
N PRO A 267 6.90 -14.41 -11.78
CA PRO A 267 5.82 -14.81 -10.87
C PRO A 267 4.83 -15.79 -11.52
N ASP A 268 4.56 -15.62 -12.80
CA ASP A 268 3.65 -16.45 -13.58
C ASP A 268 4.18 -16.69 -15.01
N CYS A 269 3.56 -17.63 -15.70
CA CYS A 269 3.94 -17.98 -17.07
C CYS A 269 3.71 -16.83 -18.07
N ARG A 270 2.78 -15.92 -17.80
CA ARG A 270 2.51 -14.77 -18.68
C ARG A 270 3.64 -13.76 -18.62
N THR A 271 4.18 -13.54 -17.42
CA THR A 271 5.32 -12.67 -17.16
C THR A 271 6.58 -13.26 -17.79
N LEU A 272 6.84 -14.56 -17.60
CA LEU A 272 7.95 -15.22 -18.30
C LEU A 272 7.84 -15.09 -19.83
N ALA A 273 6.62 -15.27 -20.38
CA ALA A 273 6.41 -15.10 -21.82
C ALA A 273 6.70 -13.67 -22.28
N GLU A 274 6.34 -12.67 -21.47
CA GLU A 274 6.67 -11.27 -21.72
C GLU A 274 8.18 -11.02 -21.69
N ASP A 275 8.89 -11.52 -20.68
CA ASP A 275 10.35 -11.41 -20.55
C ASP A 275 11.06 -12.04 -21.76
N ILE A 276 10.59 -13.20 -22.24
CA ILE A 276 11.12 -13.85 -23.46
C ILE A 276 10.92 -12.98 -24.70
N VAL A 277 9.75 -12.34 -24.83
CA VAL A 277 9.45 -11.46 -25.98
C VAL A 277 10.25 -10.15 -25.92
N ARG A 278 10.61 -9.69 -24.72
CA ARG A 278 11.49 -8.54 -24.50
C ARG A 278 12.96 -8.89 -24.74
N GLY A 279 13.33 -10.17 -24.64
CA GLY A 279 14.70 -10.67 -24.76
C GLY A 279 15.42 -10.81 -23.43
N ASP A 280 14.72 -10.62 -22.32
CA ASP A 280 15.26 -10.68 -20.96
C ASP A 280 15.33 -12.13 -20.42
N ALA A 281 14.63 -13.06 -21.07
CA ALA A 281 14.60 -14.48 -20.72
C ALA A 281 14.54 -15.39 -21.95
N GLN A 282 14.72 -16.69 -21.75
CA GLN A 282 14.62 -17.73 -22.77
C GLN A 282 13.63 -18.83 -22.38
N LEU A 283 12.99 -19.46 -23.36
CA LEU A 283 12.00 -20.53 -23.10
C LEU A 283 12.55 -21.71 -22.26
N LYS A 284 13.86 -21.93 -22.31
CA LYS A 284 14.55 -22.99 -21.55
C LYS A 284 14.68 -22.69 -20.05
N ASP A 285 14.44 -21.44 -19.64
CA ASP A 285 14.51 -21.01 -18.24
C ASP A 285 13.34 -21.59 -17.44
N CYS A 286 12.26 -21.99 -18.12
CA CYS A 286 11.21 -22.80 -17.53
C CYS A 286 11.71 -24.22 -17.22
N ILE A 287 11.91 -24.51 -15.92
CA ILE A 287 12.38 -25.82 -15.44
C ILE A 287 11.47 -26.96 -15.92
N TYR A 288 10.15 -26.78 -15.90
CA TYR A 288 9.20 -27.82 -16.33
C TYR A 288 9.35 -28.20 -17.81
N LEU A 289 9.63 -27.22 -18.68
CA LEU A 289 9.89 -27.50 -20.10
C LEU A 289 11.25 -28.15 -20.32
N ARG A 290 12.26 -27.76 -19.53
CA ARG A 290 13.58 -28.40 -19.55
C ARG A 290 13.48 -29.88 -19.16
N THR A 291 12.74 -30.20 -18.10
CA THR A 291 12.57 -31.58 -17.61
C THR A 291 11.75 -32.44 -18.57
N LYS A 292 10.68 -31.89 -19.20
CA LYS A 292 9.93 -32.62 -20.25
C LYS A 292 10.81 -32.93 -21.47
N LYS A 293 11.70 -32.01 -21.87
CA LYS A 293 12.66 -32.26 -22.96
C LYS A 293 13.72 -33.31 -22.59
N TYR A 294 14.18 -33.34 -21.33
CA TYR A 294 15.16 -34.33 -20.86
C TYR A 294 14.57 -35.75 -20.83
N LYS A 295 13.35 -35.93 -20.31
CA LYS A 295 12.63 -37.22 -20.33
C LYS A 295 12.37 -37.74 -21.75
N ARG A 296 12.11 -36.85 -22.71
CA ARG A 296 12.03 -37.22 -24.14
C ARG A 296 13.38 -37.65 -24.70
N LYS A 297 14.50 -37.02 -24.34
CA LYS A 297 15.82 -37.44 -24.84
C LYS A 297 16.27 -38.80 -24.29
N GLU A 298 15.99 -39.12 -23.03
CA GLU A 298 16.32 -40.42 -22.45
C GLU A 298 15.53 -41.58 -23.09
N SER A 299 14.32 -41.31 -23.60
CA SER A 299 13.50 -42.33 -24.30
C SER A 299 13.97 -42.62 -25.73
N TYR A 300 14.79 -41.75 -26.34
CA TYR A 300 15.43 -42.00 -27.64
C TYR A 300 16.89 -42.49 -27.52
N GLY A 301 17.45 -42.54 -26.30
CA GLY A 301 18.81 -43.02 -26.02
C GLY A 301 18.91 -44.48 -25.58
N LYS A 302 17.80 -45.23 -25.57
CA LYS A 302 17.78 -46.69 -25.41
C LYS A 302 17.52 -47.34 -26.76
N LYS A 303 18.56 -47.44 -27.58
CA LYS A 303 18.67 -48.41 -28.68
C LYS A 303 20.04 -49.05 -28.59
#